data_AF-A0A2A5VPX7-F1
#
_entry.id   AF-A0A2A5VPX7-F1
#
_cell.length_a   1.000
_cell.length_b   1.000
_cell.length_c   1.000
_cell.angle_alpha   90.00
_cell.angle_beta   90.00
_cell.angle_gamma   90.00
#
_symmetry.space_group_name_H-M   'P 1'
#
loop_
_entity.id
_entity.type
_entity.pdbx_description
1 polymer ?
#
loop_
_entity_poly.entity_id
_entity_poly.type
_entity_poly.pdbx_seq_one_letter_code
_entity_poly.pdbx_strand_id
1 'polypeptide(L)'
;MMAYIPEEKEQERLGGAQVDREWLVEYIVELPEENPIRMVTILRGAQMSDVQSRLYDTLRAVYASETRLDVTVVRMEPVDMRTDVALFEIGGTFQP
;
A
#
# COMPACT_ATOMS: atom_id res chain seq x y z
N MET A 1 -14.73 -33.19 -32.66
CA MET A 1 -15.06 -31.79 -32.31
C MET A 1 -15.57 -31.81 -30.88
N MET A 2 -14.76 -31.35 -29.93
CA MET A 2 -15.14 -31.13 -28.54
C MET A 2 -14.61 -29.74 -28.18
N ALA A 3 -15.51 -28.93 -27.63
CA ALA A 3 -15.39 -27.49 -27.51
C ALA A 3 -14.21 -27.08 -26.61
N TYR A 4 -13.40 -26.15 -27.12
CA TYR A 4 -12.53 -25.31 -26.30
C TYR A 4 -13.42 -24.49 -25.37
N ILE A 5 -13.31 -24.72 -24.06
CA ILE A 5 -13.91 -23.85 -23.05
C ILE A 5 -12.89 -22.72 -22.85
N PRO A 6 -13.20 -21.46 -23.21
CA PRO A 6 -12.24 -20.38 -23.08
C PRO A 6 -11.99 -20.12 -21.59
N GLU A 7 -10.72 -20.09 -21.19
CA GLU A 7 -10.23 -19.61 -19.90
C GLU A 7 -10.41 -18.08 -19.73
N GLU A 8 -11.48 -17.50 -20.29
CA GLU A 8 -11.74 -16.05 -20.22
C GLU A 8 -12.49 -15.64 -18.95
N LYS A 9 -12.82 -16.58 -18.06
CA LYS A 9 -13.65 -16.32 -16.87
C LYS A 9 -12.93 -16.09 -15.56
N GLU A 10 -11.62 -15.83 -15.57
CA GLU A 10 -10.92 -15.41 -14.35
C GLU A 10 -10.59 -13.91 -14.31
N GLN A 11 -10.77 -13.19 -15.43
CA GLN A 11 -10.60 -11.74 -15.47
C GLN A 11 -11.87 -10.96 -15.09
N GLU A 12 -13.04 -11.60 -15.04
CA GLU A 12 -14.32 -10.92 -14.78
C GLU A 12 -14.69 -10.76 -13.29
N ARG A 13 -13.90 -11.27 -12.33
CA ARG A 13 -14.18 -11.03 -10.89
C ARG A 13 -13.76 -9.64 -10.40
N LEU A 14 -13.19 -8.80 -11.25
CA LEU A 14 -12.83 -7.40 -10.93
C LEU A 14 -13.87 -6.38 -11.42
N GLY A 15 -15.01 -6.83 -11.96
CA GLY A 15 -16.01 -5.98 -12.62
C GLY A 15 -17.20 -5.52 -11.77
N GLY A 16 -17.10 -5.49 -10.43
CA GLY A 16 -18.33 -5.33 -9.62
C GLY A 16 -18.17 -4.84 -8.18
N ALA A 17 -17.24 -3.93 -7.92
CA ALA A 17 -17.22 -2.96 -6.82
C ALA A 17 -15.87 -2.24 -6.91
N GLN A 18 -15.83 -0.91 -6.78
CA GLN A 18 -14.60 -0.23 -6.37
C GLN A 18 -14.26 -0.73 -4.96
N VAL A 19 -13.54 -1.86 -4.88
CA VAL A 19 -13.06 -2.41 -3.62
C VAL A 19 -12.02 -1.43 -3.09
N ASP A 20 -12.23 -0.96 -1.86
CA ASP A 20 -11.31 -0.10 -1.12
C ASP A 20 -9.97 -0.86 -0.96
N ARG A 21 -9.06 -0.66 -1.91
CA ARG A 21 -7.80 -1.41 -2.03
C ARG A 21 -6.83 -0.92 -0.98
N GLU A 22 -6.03 -1.81 -0.41
CA GLU A 22 -4.96 -1.45 0.52
C GLU A 22 -3.69 -1.07 -0.25
N TRP A 23 -3.00 -0.04 0.22
CA TRP A 23 -1.79 0.51 -0.37
C TRP A 23 -0.71 0.63 0.69
N LEU A 24 0.48 0.11 0.40
CA LEU A 24 1.67 0.35 1.19
C LEU A 24 2.23 1.72 0.82
N VAL A 25 2.37 2.57 1.82
CA VAL A 25 2.89 3.92 1.68
C VAL A 25 4.09 4.06 2.61
N GLU A 26 5.25 4.30 2.00
CA GLU A 26 6.48 4.64 2.68
C GLU A 26 6.84 6.09 2.37
N TYR A 27 7.06 6.88 3.42
CA TYR A 27 7.37 8.29 3.29
C TYR A 27 8.36 8.75 4.37
N ILE A 28 9.09 9.81 4.07
CA ILE A 28 10.01 10.47 4.98
C ILE A 28 9.43 11.83 5.33
N VAL A 29 9.40 12.17 6.61
CA VAL A 29 9.00 13.47 7.13
C VAL A 29 10.24 14.22 7.60
N GLU A 30 10.39 15.45 7.14
CA GLU A 30 11.46 16.37 7.54
C GLU A 30 10.84 17.56 8.27
N LEU A 31 11.21 17.70 9.55
CA LEU A 31 10.82 18.81 10.41
C LEU A 31 12.02 19.74 10.63
N PRO A 32 11.79 21.04 10.84
CA PRO A 32 12.87 21.96 11.20
C PRO A 32 13.58 21.49 12.48
N GLU A 33 14.91 21.42 12.44
CA GLU A 33 15.76 21.09 13.60
C GLU A 33 15.62 19.65 14.15
N GLU A 34 14.88 18.78 13.47
CA GLU A 34 14.78 17.36 13.81
C GLU A 34 15.41 16.45 12.75
N ASN A 35 15.76 15.23 13.14
CA ASN A 35 16.23 14.23 12.17
C ASN A 35 15.06 13.73 11.31
N PRO A 36 15.28 13.47 10.01
CA PRO A 36 14.25 12.89 9.14
C PRO A 36 13.70 11.59 9.69
N ILE A 37 12.38 11.45 9.69
CA ILE A 37 11.67 10.28 10.21
C ILE A 37 11.10 9.49 9.04
N ARG A 38 11.51 8.22 8.91
CA ARG A 38 10.96 7.30 7.91
C ARG A 38 9.76 6.54 8.49
N MET A 39 8.65 6.58 7.77
CA MET A 39 7.37 6.02 8.17
C MET A 39 6.86 5.05 7.10
N VAL A 40 6.23 3.96 7.55
CA VAL A 40 5.54 3.00 6.68
C VAL A 40 4.13 2.82 7.23
N THR A 41 3.13 2.92 6.36
CA THR A 41 1.72 2.76 6.71
C THR A 41 0.94 2.07 5.60
N ILE A 42 -0.25 1.55 5.94
CA ILE A 42 -1.22 1.03 4.98
C ILE A 42 -2.41 1.99 4.91
N LEU A 43 -2.71 2.48 3.72
CA LEU A 43 -3.87 3.33 3.45
C LEU A 43 -4.84 2.63 2.51
N ARG A 44 -6.14 2.90 2.67
CA ARG A 44 -7.19 2.34 1.81
C ARG A 44 -7.64 3.36 0.78
N GLY A 45 -7.77 2.95 -0.47
CA GLY A 45 -8.26 3.80 -1.54
C GLY A 45 -8.47 3.02 -2.83
N ALA A 46 -9.50 3.37 -3.59
CA ALA A 46 -9.77 2.71 -4.85
C ALA A 46 -8.67 3.02 -5.89
N GLN A 47 -8.11 4.22 -5.84
CA GLN A 47 -7.06 4.70 -6.74
C GLN A 47 -5.99 5.50 -5.98
N MET A 48 -4.84 5.70 -6.62
CA MET A 48 -3.69 6.39 -6.02
C MET A 48 -4.02 7.79 -5.51
N SER A 49 -4.89 8.55 -6.18
CA SER A 49 -5.31 9.88 -5.74
C SER A 49 -6.09 9.87 -4.42
N ASP A 50 -6.86 8.82 -4.15
CA ASP A 50 -7.59 8.66 -2.88
C ASP A 50 -6.59 8.43 -1.74
N VAL A 51 -5.55 7.63 -2.02
CA VAL A 51 -4.46 7.32 -1.09
C VAL A 51 -3.64 8.58 -0.79
N GLN A 52 -3.31 9.37 -1.81
CA GLN A 52 -2.63 10.65 -1.65
C GLN A 52 -3.42 11.63 -0.79
N SER A 53 -4.74 11.73 -1.02
CA SER A 53 -5.61 12.61 -0.24
C SER A 53 -5.65 12.17 1.23
N ARG A 54 -5.77 10.87 1.50
CA ARG A 54 -5.74 10.33 2.86
C ARG A 54 -4.39 10.50 3.55
N LEU A 55 -3.28 10.35 2.80
CA LEU A 55 -1.94 10.62 3.32
C LEU A 55 -1.83 12.08 3.75
N TYR A 56 -2.32 13.00 2.91
CA TYR A 56 -2.35 14.43 3.22
C TYR A 56 -3.15 14.72 4.49
N ASP A 57 -4.38 14.19 4.60
CA ASP A 57 -5.22 14.37 5.78
C ASP A 57 -4.56 13.82 7.04
N THR A 58 -3.91 12.66 6.94
CA THR A 58 -3.15 12.04 8.03
C THR A 58 -2.01 12.94 8.49
N LEU A 59 -1.19 13.43 7.56
CA LEU A 59 -0.07 14.32 7.85
C LEU A 59 -0.55 15.64 8.47
N ARG A 60 -1.65 16.20 7.96
CA ARG A 60 -2.25 17.43 8.48
C ARG A 60 -2.79 17.27 9.91
N ALA A 61 -3.34 16.09 10.23
CA ALA A 61 -3.85 15.79 11.55
C ALA A 61 -2.73 15.53 12.56
N VAL A 62 -1.68 14.82 12.16
CA VAL A 62 -0.54 14.47 13.03
C VAL A 62 0.37 15.68 13.29
N TYR A 63 0.64 16.47 12.26
CA TYR A 63 1.54 17.62 12.31
C TYR A 63 0.77 18.95 12.22
N ALA A 64 -0.28 19.08 13.04
CA ALA A 64 -1.15 20.25 13.02
C ALA A 64 -0.50 21.52 13.59
N SER A 65 0.53 21.38 14.44
CA SER A 65 1.27 22.49 15.06
C SER A 65 2.39 23.04 14.18
N GLU A 66 2.77 22.31 13.14
CA GLU A 66 3.96 22.53 12.36
C GLU A 66 3.64 23.51 11.22
N THR A 67 4.40 24.61 11.16
CA THR A 67 4.18 25.66 10.15
C THR A 67 4.62 25.21 8.76
N ARG A 68 5.59 24.31 8.69
CA ARG A 68 6.10 23.72 7.45
C ARG A 68 6.46 22.25 7.70
N LEU A 69 6.07 21.41 6.75
CA LEU A 69 6.31 19.98 6.74
C LEU A 69 6.81 19.61 5.34
N ASP A 70 8.06 19.16 5.22
CA ASP A 70 8.58 18.64 3.96
C ASP A 70 8.42 17.12 3.99
N VAL A 71 7.79 16.55 2.95
CA VAL A 71 7.43 15.13 2.90
C VAL A 71 7.87 14.53 1.58
N THR A 72 8.65 13.45 1.66
CA THR A 72 9.10 12.69 0.50
C THR A 72 8.44 11.32 0.50
N VAL A 73 7.62 11.03 -0.50
CA VAL A 73 7.05 9.68 -0.70
C VAL A 73 8.10 8.81 -1.39
N VAL A 74 8.54 7.74 -0.69
CA VAL A 74 9.53 6.79 -1.19
C VAL A 74 8.85 5.67 -1.99
N ARG A 75 7.72 5.18 -1.50
CA ARG A 75 6.95 4.09 -2.13
C ARG A 75 5.46 4.32 -1.90
N MET A 76 4.66 4.14 -2.94
CA MET A 76 3.21 4.16 -2.86
C MET A 76 2.67 3.15 -3.87
N GLU A 77 2.37 1.96 -3.39
CA GLU A 77 1.98 0.84 -4.24
C GLU A 77 0.81 0.08 -3.64
N PRO A 78 -0.01 -0.55 -4.48
CA PRO A 78 -1.05 -1.39 -3.95
C PRO A 78 -0.49 -2.65 -3.31
N VAL A 79 -1.08 -3.06 -2.18
CA VAL A 79 -0.82 -4.36 -1.59
C VAL A 79 -1.50 -5.42 -2.45
N ASP A 80 -0.73 -6.41 -2.91
CA ASP A 80 -1.27 -7.63 -3.50
C ASP A 80 -1.50 -8.64 -2.38
N MET A 81 -2.74 -9.13 -2.25
CA MET A 81 -3.08 -10.19 -1.28
C MET A 81 -2.75 -11.59 -1.81
N ARG A 82 -2.10 -11.70 -2.97
CA ARG A 82 -1.44 -12.95 -3.42
C ARG A 82 -0.19 -13.20 -2.60
N THR A 83 -0.36 -13.44 -1.31
CA THR A 83 0.65 -14.13 -0.53
C THR A 83 0.64 -15.58 -0.99
N ASP A 84 1.64 -15.96 -1.78
CA ASP A 84 1.95 -17.37 -1.98
C ASP A 84 2.14 -17.97 -0.59
N VAL A 85 1.24 -18.87 -0.20
CA VAL A 85 1.32 -19.62 1.06
C VAL A 85 2.70 -20.31 1.20
N ALA A 86 3.36 -20.56 0.06
CA ALA A 86 4.74 -21.06 -0.05
C ALA A 86 5.82 -20.13 0.55
N LEU A 87 5.61 -18.81 0.63
CA LEU A 87 6.58 -17.86 1.20
C LEU A 87 6.71 -17.99 2.73
N PHE A 88 5.74 -18.63 3.38
CA PHE A 88 5.74 -18.92 4.81
C PHE A 88 5.98 -20.41 5.10
N GLU A 89 6.53 -21.20 4.16
CA GLU A 89 7.05 -22.51 4.52
C GLU A 89 8.23 -22.32 5.48
N ILE A 90 7.94 -22.49 6.77
CA ILE A 90 8.88 -22.54 7.89
C ILE A 90 9.71 -23.83 7.74
N GLY A 91 10.61 -23.83 6.77
CA GLY A 91 11.69 -24.80 6.59
C GLY A 91 13.05 -24.23 7.01
N GLY A 92 13.09 -23.00 7.52
CA GLY A 92 14.29 -22.38 8.05
C GLY A 92 14.65 -22.99 9.40
N THR A 93 15.45 -24.05 9.38
CA THR A 93 16.19 -24.49 10.56
C THR A 93 17.00 -23.31 11.10
N PHE A 94 16.63 -22.85 12.28
CA PHE A 94 17.45 -21.93 13.06
C PHE A 94 18.86 -22.50 13.18
N GLN A 95 19.87 -21.79 12.66
CA GLN A 95 21.28 -22.08 12.95
C GLN A 95 21.75 -21.08 14.02
N PRO A 96 22.13 -21.55 15.23
CA PRO A 96 22.53 -20.71 16.36
C PRO A 96 23.86 -19.99 16.15
#